data_AF-A0A4Q3V3R9-F1
#
_entry.id   AF-A0A4Q3V3R9-F1
#
_cell.length_a   1.000
_cell.length_b   1.000
_cell.length_c   1.000
_cell.angle_alpha   90.00
_cell.angle_beta   90.00
_cell.angle_gamma   90.00
#
_symmetry.space_group_name_H-M   'P 1'
#
loop_
_entity.id
_entity.type
_entity.pdbx_description
1 polymer ?
#
loop_
_entity_poly.entity_id
_entity_poly.type
_entity_poly.pdbx_seq_one_letter_code
_entity_poly.pdbx_strand_id
1 'polypeptide(L)'
;MAKIAFTAGRVSGFKCPPDKKQAFMWDATAPGLGLRATPAGKPAYVFQGLYQGKDLRVTIGSPAAWSIPEAQAKARELQRLIDEGKDPRNLKREALAASAAQQAAATAQAVTVGDVWPLYLKYGKPKRRDAWKPGYRADVEAMAAQGGVEKKRGEGVTRPGPLYPLLALSLAGVNEDSLKVWFDNEARTGKHQA
;
A
#
# COMPACT_ATOMS: atom_id res chain seq x y z
N MET A 1 30.55 -13.44 -26.73
CA MET A 1 29.84 -14.67 -26.30
C MET A 1 28.95 -15.12 -27.44
N ALA A 2 28.93 -16.42 -27.74
CA ALA A 2 28.05 -16.96 -28.79
C ALA A 2 26.57 -16.79 -28.38
N LYS A 3 25.76 -16.27 -29.30
CA LYS A 3 24.30 -16.20 -29.17
C LYS A 3 23.71 -17.45 -29.84
N ILE A 4 22.75 -18.10 -29.19
CA ILE A 4 22.15 -19.36 -29.68
C ILE A 4 20.64 -19.19 -29.66
N ALA A 5 19.96 -19.60 -30.72
CA ALA A 5 18.51 -19.58 -30.75
C ALA A 5 17.92 -20.48 -29.65
N PHE A 6 17.06 -19.90 -28.82
CA PHE A 6 16.35 -20.62 -27.77
C PHE A 6 15.43 -21.68 -28.36
N THR A 7 15.51 -22.88 -27.80
CA THR A 7 14.58 -23.98 -28.05
C THR A 7 14.18 -24.59 -26.72
N ALA A 8 13.02 -25.26 -26.67
CA ALA A 8 12.52 -25.85 -25.42
C ALA A 8 13.56 -26.76 -24.75
N GLY A 9 14.21 -27.63 -25.52
CA GLY A 9 15.26 -28.54 -25.01
C GLY A 9 16.51 -27.82 -24.51
N ARG A 10 16.94 -26.74 -25.17
CA ARG A 10 18.09 -25.95 -24.70
C ARG A 10 17.77 -25.19 -23.42
N VAL A 11 16.58 -24.61 -23.33
CA VAL A 11 16.13 -23.86 -22.16
C VAL A 11 15.97 -24.79 -20.95
N SER A 12 15.33 -25.94 -21.11
CA SER A 12 15.14 -26.90 -20.02
C SER A 12 16.45 -27.60 -19.61
N GLY A 13 17.34 -27.86 -20.56
CA GLY A 13 18.64 -28.49 -20.32
C GLY A 13 19.73 -27.56 -19.80
N PHE A 14 19.52 -26.23 -19.84
CA PHE A 14 20.55 -25.28 -19.44
C PHE A 14 20.75 -25.28 -17.91
N LYS A 15 21.97 -25.65 -17.49
CA LYS A 15 22.38 -25.70 -16.09
C LYS A 15 23.59 -24.80 -15.86
N CYS A 16 23.71 -24.28 -14.64
CA CYS A 16 24.91 -23.57 -14.24
C CYS A 16 26.06 -24.58 -14.06
N PRO A 17 27.24 -24.34 -14.65
CA PRO A 17 28.44 -25.10 -14.35
C PRO A 17 28.75 -25.04 -12.84
N PRO A 18 29.27 -26.13 -12.24
CA PRO A 18 29.49 -26.24 -10.79
C PRO A 18 30.56 -25.26 -10.27
N ASP A 19 31.45 -24.81 -11.14
CA ASP A 19 32.53 -23.84 -10.88
C ASP A 19 32.05 -22.38 -10.91
N LYS A 20 30.80 -22.10 -11.31
CA LYS A 20 30.28 -20.74 -11.49
C LYS A 20 29.10 -20.43 -10.58
N LYS A 21 29.05 -19.18 -10.08
CA LYS A 21 27.90 -18.67 -9.30
C LYS A 21 26.64 -18.48 -10.15
N GLN A 22 26.80 -18.19 -11.43
CA GLN A 22 25.71 -18.05 -12.40
C GLN A 22 26.22 -18.26 -13.81
N ALA A 23 25.35 -18.74 -14.69
CA ALA A 23 25.60 -18.90 -16.12
C ALA A 23 24.50 -18.21 -16.91
N PHE A 24 24.87 -17.70 -18.09
CA PHE A 24 23.96 -17.05 -19.01
C PHE A 24 24.04 -17.71 -20.39
N MET A 25 22.87 -17.98 -20.96
CA MET A 25 22.73 -18.33 -22.37
C MET A 25 21.97 -17.20 -23.05
N TRP A 26 22.50 -16.63 -24.13
CA TRP A 26 21.90 -15.49 -24.82
C TRP A 26 21.17 -15.96 -26.07
N ASP A 27 19.96 -15.44 -26.28
CA ASP A 27 19.16 -15.76 -27.45
C ASP A 27 19.71 -15.06 -28.70
N ALA A 28 19.69 -15.78 -29.83
CA ALA A 28 20.09 -15.22 -31.11
C ALA A 28 18.96 -14.44 -31.79
N THR A 29 17.69 -14.75 -31.47
CA THR A 29 16.53 -14.20 -32.19
C THR A 29 15.95 -12.93 -31.55
N ALA A 30 16.15 -12.75 -30.25
CA ALA A 30 15.81 -11.54 -29.52
C ALA A 30 17.07 -10.94 -28.87
N PRO A 31 17.60 -9.81 -29.40
CA PRO A 31 18.72 -9.11 -28.80
C PRO A 31 18.47 -8.75 -27.33
N GLY A 32 19.48 -8.96 -26.49
CA GLY A 32 19.39 -8.68 -25.06
C GLY A 32 18.59 -9.70 -24.26
N LEU A 33 17.90 -10.68 -24.87
CA LEU A 33 17.27 -11.78 -24.14
C LEU A 33 18.30 -12.84 -23.74
N GLY A 34 18.30 -13.19 -22.46
CA GLY A 34 19.14 -14.24 -21.91
C GLY A 34 18.38 -15.16 -20.96
N LEU A 35 18.90 -16.36 -20.74
CA LEU A 35 18.47 -17.30 -19.72
C LEU A 35 19.57 -17.36 -18.67
N ARG A 36 19.25 -16.98 -17.44
CA ARG A 36 20.14 -17.07 -16.29
C ARG A 36 19.86 -18.36 -15.53
N ALA A 37 20.89 -19.16 -15.30
CA ALA A 37 20.87 -20.30 -14.39
C ALA A 37 21.83 -20.05 -13.22
N THR A 38 21.46 -20.52 -12.03
CA THR A 38 22.28 -20.47 -10.81
C THR A 38 22.36 -21.88 -10.21
N PRO A 39 23.45 -22.29 -9.55
CA PRO A 39 23.63 -23.68 -9.09
C PRO A 39 22.48 -24.23 -8.23
N ALA A 40 21.90 -23.40 -7.35
CA ALA A 40 20.81 -23.78 -6.44
C ALA A 40 19.45 -23.15 -6.80
N GLY A 41 19.34 -22.44 -7.93
CA GLY A 41 18.15 -21.64 -8.24
C GLY A 41 17.51 -22.01 -9.57
N LYS A 42 16.20 -21.77 -9.66
CA LYS A 42 15.43 -21.99 -10.89
C LYS A 42 15.92 -21.03 -11.99
N PRO A 43 16.02 -21.49 -13.25
CA PRO A 43 16.42 -20.63 -14.35
C PRO A 43 15.37 -19.53 -14.57
N ALA A 44 15.82 -18.36 -15.03
CA ALA A 44 14.95 -17.22 -15.30
C ALA A 44 15.40 -16.50 -16.58
N TYR A 45 14.43 -16.11 -17.40
CA TYR A 45 14.64 -15.17 -18.49
C TYR A 45 15.00 -13.80 -17.93
N VAL A 46 16.05 -13.22 -18.50
CA VAL A 46 16.56 -11.90 -18.19
C VAL A 46 16.70 -11.13 -19.49
N PHE A 47 16.43 -9.84 -19.42
CA PHE A 47 16.78 -8.89 -20.45
C PHE A 47 18.00 -8.09 -20.00
N GLN A 48 18.99 -7.94 -20.86
CA GLN A 48 20.11 -7.02 -20.67
C GLN A 48 20.17 -6.06 -21.84
N GLY A 49 20.13 -4.77 -21.52
CA GLY A 49 20.24 -3.67 -22.48
C GLY A 49 21.15 -2.58 -21.92
N LEU A 50 21.37 -1.54 -22.71
CA LEU A 50 22.17 -0.39 -22.32
C LEU A 50 21.27 0.84 -22.25
N TYR A 51 21.25 1.51 -21.11
CA TYR A 51 20.46 2.72 -20.89
C TYR A 51 21.37 3.82 -20.33
N GLN A 52 21.43 4.96 -21.01
CA GLN A 52 22.29 6.10 -20.63
C GLN A 52 23.76 5.71 -20.36
N GLY A 53 24.34 4.87 -21.23
CA GLY A 53 25.74 4.43 -21.08
C GLY A 53 25.98 3.38 -19.99
N LYS A 54 24.93 2.91 -19.31
CA LYS A 54 25.04 1.89 -18.24
C LYS A 54 24.29 0.63 -18.62
N ASP A 55 24.89 -0.51 -18.27
CA ASP A 55 24.23 -1.79 -18.40
C ASP A 55 23.05 -1.89 -17.44
N LEU A 56 21.90 -2.25 -18.01
CA LEU A 56 20.65 -2.54 -17.35
C LEU A 56 20.42 -4.04 -17.45
N ARG A 57 20.02 -4.68 -16.35
CA ARG A 57 19.44 -6.02 -16.37
C ARG A 57 18.09 -6.06 -15.69
N VAL A 58 17.10 -6.65 -16.36
CA VAL A 58 15.73 -6.82 -15.87
C VAL A 58 15.37 -8.30 -15.93
N THR A 59 14.80 -8.85 -14.87
CA THR A 59 14.27 -10.22 -14.89
C THR A 59 12.88 -10.21 -15.53
N ILE A 60 12.67 -11.01 -16.56
CA ILE A 60 11.36 -11.19 -17.23
C ILE A 60 10.52 -12.18 -16.43
N GLY A 61 11.04 -13.40 -16.21
CA GLY A 61 10.30 -14.44 -15.51
C GLY A 61 10.90 -15.83 -15.65
N SER A 62 10.23 -16.84 -15.09
CA SER A 62 10.65 -18.24 -15.16
C SER A 62 10.23 -18.89 -16.49
N PRO A 63 11.04 -19.77 -17.10
CA PRO A 63 10.62 -20.60 -18.24
C PRO A 63 9.41 -21.51 -17.97
N ALA A 64 9.04 -21.73 -16.71
CA ALA A 64 7.82 -22.46 -16.36
C ALA A 64 6.54 -21.62 -16.51
N ALA A 65 6.66 -20.29 -16.48
CA ALA A 65 5.53 -19.35 -16.57
C ALA A 65 5.55 -18.52 -17.87
N TRP A 66 6.70 -18.43 -18.53
CA TRP A 66 6.90 -17.70 -19.77
C TRP A 66 7.36 -18.67 -20.85
N SER A 67 6.62 -18.73 -21.95
CA SER A 67 7.09 -19.40 -23.16
C SER A 67 8.22 -18.61 -23.82
N ILE A 68 9.00 -19.28 -24.70
CA ILE A 68 10.07 -18.62 -25.45
C ILE A 68 9.54 -17.43 -26.28
N PRO A 69 8.43 -17.56 -27.06
CA PRO A 69 7.90 -16.43 -27.81
C PRO A 69 7.45 -15.26 -26.93
N GLU A 70 6.84 -15.53 -25.76
CA GLU A 70 6.45 -14.48 -24.82
C GLU A 70 7.66 -13.77 -24.23
N ALA A 71 8.71 -14.50 -23.87
CA ALA A 71 9.96 -13.92 -23.37
C ALA A 71 10.65 -13.06 -24.45
N GLN A 72 10.61 -13.47 -25.72
CA GLN A 72 11.12 -12.69 -26.85
C GLN A 72 10.30 -11.41 -27.08
N ALA A 73 8.97 -11.52 -27.06
CA ALA A 73 8.09 -10.35 -27.17
C ALA A 73 8.35 -9.35 -26.04
N LYS A 74 8.50 -9.83 -24.80
CA LYS A 74 8.77 -8.98 -23.65
C LYS A 74 10.15 -8.33 -23.72
N ALA A 75 11.17 -9.03 -24.19
CA ALA A 75 12.50 -8.45 -24.41
C ALA A 75 12.45 -7.30 -25.43
N ARG A 76 11.70 -7.45 -26.53
CA ARG A 76 11.50 -6.38 -27.52
C ARG A 76 10.76 -5.17 -26.94
N GLU A 77 9.75 -5.41 -26.11
CA GLU A 77 9.05 -4.34 -25.39
C GLU A 77 9.99 -3.57 -24.45
N LEU A 78 10.83 -4.29 -23.69
CA LEU A 78 11.82 -3.69 -22.80
C LEU A 78 12.89 -2.90 -23.56
N GLN A 79 13.32 -3.39 -24.73
CA GLN A 79 14.22 -2.65 -25.60
C GLN A 79 13.55 -1.37 -26.14
N ARG A 80 12.31 -1.44 -26.59
CA ARG A 80 11.56 -0.27 -27.07
C ARG A 80 11.43 0.81 -25.99
N LEU A 81 11.21 0.42 -24.73
CA LEU A 81 11.18 1.38 -23.61
C LEU A 81 12.51 2.13 -23.45
N ILE A 82 13.64 1.43 -23.59
CA ILE A 82 14.97 2.05 -23.58
C ILE A 82 15.11 3.01 -24.76
N ASP A 83 14.71 2.59 -25.95
CA ASP A 83 14.79 3.40 -27.17
C ASP A 83 13.92 4.67 -27.08
N GLU A 84 12.79 4.60 -26.35
CA GLU A 84 11.93 5.74 -25.99
C GLU A 84 12.49 6.59 -24.84
N GLY A 85 13.67 6.27 -24.31
CA GLY A 85 14.32 7.02 -23.23
C GLY A 85 13.78 6.72 -21.82
N LYS A 86 12.98 5.67 -21.64
CA LYS A 86 12.42 5.26 -20.33
C LYS A 86 13.25 4.14 -19.71
N ASP A 87 13.51 4.22 -18.40
CA ASP A 87 14.12 3.10 -17.66
C ASP A 87 13.05 2.07 -17.27
N PRO A 88 13.11 0.82 -17.77
CA PRO A 88 12.11 -0.20 -17.44
C PRO A 88 12.04 -0.57 -15.95
N ARG A 89 13.09 -0.31 -15.16
CA ARG A 89 13.07 -0.51 -13.70
C ARG A 89 12.18 0.50 -13.00
N ASN A 90 12.16 1.73 -13.51
CA ASN A 90 11.42 2.82 -12.88
C ASN A 90 9.92 2.62 -13.06
N LEU A 91 9.46 2.14 -14.22
CA LEU A 91 8.03 1.86 -14.45
C LEU A 91 7.43 0.93 -13.40
N LYS A 92 8.14 -0.15 -13.03
CA LYS A 92 7.67 -1.06 -11.98
C LYS A 92 7.69 -0.41 -10.59
N ARG A 93 8.70 0.40 -10.30
CA ARG A 93 8.81 1.12 -9.02
C ARG A 93 7.74 2.21 -8.88
N GLU A 94 7.52 2.97 -9.94
CA GLU A 94 6.52 4.04 -10.00
C GLU A 94 5.10 3.48 -9.88
N ALA A 95 4.78 2.37 -10.56
CA ALA A 95 3.47 1.73 -10.42
C ALA A 95 3.20 1.23 -8.99
N LEU A 96 4.20 0.62 -8.35
CA LEU A 96 4.08 0.18 -6.95
C LEU A 96 3.98 1.37 -5.99
N ALA A 97 4.75 2.43 -6.22
CA ALA A 97 4.69 3.64 -5.41
C ALA A 97 3.35 4.37 -5.55
N ALA A 98 2.80 4.45 -6.76
CA ALA A 98 1.49 5.05 -7.01
C ALA A 98 0.37 4.26 -6.33
N SER A 99 0.39 2.93 -6.43
CA SER A 99 -0.57 2.06 -5.73
C SER A 99 -0.47 2.20 -4.21
N ALA A 100 0.75 2.20 -3.66
CA ALA A 100 0.98 2.41 -2.23
C ALA A 100 0.50 3.80 -1.76
N ALA A 101 0.74 4.85 -2.56
CA ALA A 101 0.27 6.19 -2.25
C ALA A 101 -1.26 6.29 -2.27
N GLN A 102 -1.92 5.66 -3.25
CA GLN A 102 -3.39 5.59 -3.31
C GLN A 102 -3.97 4.83 -2.12
N GLN A 103 -3.37 3.69 -1.75
CA GLN A 103 -3.79 2.94 -0.56
C GLN A 103 -3.59 3.75 0.72
N ALA A 104 -2.45 4.44 0.87
CA ALA A 104 -2.18 5.29 2.02
C ALA A 104 -3.15 6.49 2.09
N ALA A 105 -3.50 7.09 0.95
CA ALA A 105 -4.49 8.16 0.90
C ALA A 105 -5.89 7.64 1.26
N ALA A 106 -6.27 6.47 0.75
CA ALA A 106 -7.55 5.84 1.06
C ALA A 106 -7.65 5.45 2.54
N THR A 107 -6.59 4.88 3.12
CA THR A 107 -6.57 4.57 4.56
C THR A 107 -6.62 5.84 5.40
N ALA A 108 -5.86 6.88 5.05
CA ALA A 108 -5.89 8.16 5.76
C ALA A 108 -7.28 8.83 5.72
N GLN A 109 -8.00 8.71 4.61
CA GLN A 109 -9.38 9.22 4.49
C GLN A 109 -10.42 8.34 5.20
N ALA A 110 -10.12 7.05 5.39
CA ALA A 110 -11.02 6.10 6.05
C ALA A 110 -10.92 6.13 7.59
N VAL A 111 -9.84 6.65 8.17
CA VAL A 111 -9.71 6.79 9.64
C VAL A 111 -10.80 7.73 10.14
N THR A 112 -11.65 7.24 11.03
CA THR A 112 -12.71 8.02 11.68
C THR A 112 -12.25 8.63 13.00
N VAL A 113 -12.97 9.63 13.48
CA VAL A 113 -12.78 10.16 14.83
C VAL A 113 -12.97 9.05 15.87
N GLY A 114 -13.95 8.16 15.67
CA GLY A 114 -14.20 7.00 16.51
C GLY A 114 -13.03 6.02 16.62
N ASP A 115 -12.27 5.82 15.54
CA ASP A 115 -11.07 4.96 15.55
C ASP A 115 -9.94 5.56 16.40
N VAL A 116 -9.80 6.89 16.38
CA VAL A 116 -8.74 7.61 17.10
C VAL A 116 -9.14 7.96 18.54
N TRP A 117 -10.44 8.05 18.83
CA TRP A 117 -10.97 8.49 20.13
C TRP A 117 -10.45 7.67 21.32
N PRO A 118 -10.42 6.31 21.28
CA PRO A 118 -9.85 5.52 22.37
C PRO A 118 -8.34 5.76 22.55
N LEU A 119 -7.60 5.98 21.46
CA LEU A 119 -6.17 6.29 21.52
C LEU A 119 -5.93 7.66 22.15
N TYR A 120 -6.77 8.64 21.82
CA TYR A 120 -6.75 9.97 22.45
C TYR A 120 -7.02 9.88 23.95
N LEU A 121 -8.01 9.10 24.38
CA LEU A 121 -8.29 8.91 25.82
C LEU A 121 -7.17 8.14 26.55
N LYS A 122 -6.50 7.20 25.86
CA LYS A 122 -5.42 6.38 26.44
C LYS A 122 -4.10 7.14 26.56
N TYR A 123 -3.70 7.87 25.51
CA TYR A 123 -2.39 8.53 25.42
C TYR A 123 -2.43 10.05 25.58
N GLY A 124 -3.62 10.65 25.53
CA GLY A 124 -3.80 12.10 25.69
C GLY A 124 -3.37 12.60 27.06
N LYS A 125 -2.85 13.83 27.10
CA LYS A 125 -2.36 14.48 28.30
C LYS A 125 -2.90 15.91 28.37
N PRO A 126 -3.59 16.31 29.46
CA PRO A 126 -3.99 17.69 29.66
C PRO A 126 -2.77 18.62 29.73
N LYS A 127 -2.95 19.88 29.35
CA LYS A 127 -1.92 20.92 29.52
C LYS A 127 -1.48 20.94 31.00
N ARG A 128 -0.18 20.73 31.25
CA ARG A 128 0.47 20.70 32.57
C ARG A 128 0.22 19.45 33.44
N ARG A 129 -0.22 18.30 32.89
CA ARG A 129 -0.37 17.05 33.64
C ARG A 129 0.08 15.83 32.83
N ASP A 130 0.54 14.78 33.52
CA ASP A 130 0.96 13.53 32.87
C ASP A 130 -0.20 12.65 32.41
N ALA A 131 -1.38 12.82 32.99
CA ALA A 131 -2.59 12.06 32.66
C ALA A 131 -3.88 12.83 32.98
N TRP A 132 -4.98 12.39 32.36
CA TRP A 132 -6.33 12.83 32.66
C TRP A 132 -6.70 12.57 34.13
N LYS A 133 -7.48 13.46 34.75
CA LYS A 133 -8.14 13.13 36.02
C LYS A 133 -9.21 12.06 35.77
N PRO A 134 -9.40 11.07 36.67
CA PRO A 134 -10.39 10.01 36.47
C PRO A 134 -11.80 10.51 36.16
N GLY A 135 -12.29 11.51 36.91
CA GLY A 135 -13.61 12.10 36.67
C GLY A 135 -13.74 12.76 35.30
N TYR A 136 -12.79 13.64 34.95
CA TYR A 136 -12.78 14.30 33.64
C TYR A 136 -12.73 13.30 32.48
N ARG A 137 -11.94 12.22 32.62
CA ARG A 137 -11.90 11.15 31.63
C ARG A 137 -13.27 10.48 31.48
N ALA A 138 -13.92 10.16 32.59
CA ALA A 138 -15.25 9.55 32.60
C ALA A 138 -16.30 10.49 31.95
N ASP A 139 -16.19 11.79 32.18
CA ASP A 139 -17.08 12.79 31.57
C ASP A 139 -16.91 12.85 30.05
N VAL A 140 -15.67 12.89 29.55
CA VAL A 140 -15.38 12.89 28.10
C VAL A 140 -15.80 11.58 27.44
N GLU A 141 -15.65 10.46 28.14
CA GLU A 141 -16.13 9.14 27.69
C GLU A 141 -17.67 9.11 27.61
N ALA A 142 -18.36 9.67 28.61
CA ALA A 142 -19.81 9.78 28.62
C ALA A 142 -20.34 10.71 27.51
N MET A 143 -19.64 11.82 27.22
CA MET A 143 -20.00 12.72 26.12
C MET A 143 -19.91 12.08 24.73
N ALA A 144 -19.13 11.00 24.59
CA ALA A 144 -18.94 10.26 23.35
C ALA A 144 -19.77 8.97 23.28
N ALA A 145 -20.59 8.67 24.29
CA ALA A 145 -21.36 7.44 24.35
C ALA A 145 -22.54 7.46 23.35
N GLN A 146 -22.85 6.30 22.76
CA GLN A 146 -23.99 6.09 21.86
C GLN A 146 -25.36 6.37 22.51
N GLY A 147 -25.42 6.39 23.84
CA GLY A 147 -26.70 6.32 24.56
C GLY A 147 -27.30 4.92 24.43
N GLY A 148 -28.61 4.78 24.64
CA GLY A 148 -29.27 3.48 24.49
C GLY A 148 -29.28 2.61 25.75
N VAL A 149 -28.60 3.04 26.82
CA VAL A 149 -28.56 2.33 28.12
C VAL A 149 -29.65 2.85 29.05
N GLU A 150 -30.29 1.98 29.83
CA GLU A 150 -31.27 2.38 30.85
C GLU A 150 -30.68 3.40 31.84
N LYS A 151 -31.47 4.42 32.17
CA LYS A 151 -31.02 5.45 33.12
C LYS A 151 -30.89 4.85 34.52
N LYS A 152 -29.79 5.17 35.20
CA LYS A 152 -29.60 4.83 36.63
C LYS A 152 -30.60 5.52 37.56
N ARG A 153 -31.19 6.63 37.13
CA ARG A 153 -32.22 7.39 37.87
C ARG A 153 -33.28 7.89 36.87
N GLY A 154 -34.55 7.62 37.18
CA GLY A 154 -35.70 7.98 36.34
C GLY A 154 -36.01 6.95 35.25
N GLU A 155 -37.16 7.13 34.60
CA GLU A 155 -37.62 6.23 33.54
C GLU A 155 -36.98 6.53 32.18
N GLY A 156 -36.78 5.47 31.40
CA GLY A 156 -36.33 5.53 30.02
C GLY A 156 -34.82 5.38 29.81
N VAL A 157 -34.40 5.66 28.58
CA VAL A 157 -33.07 5.35 28.05
C VAL A 157 -32.21 6.61 27.95
N THR A 158 -30.89 6.45 28.09
CA THR A 158 -29.90 7.51 27.91
C THR A 158 -29.85 7.98 26.46
N ARG A 159 -29.73 9.30 26.27
CA ARG A 159 -29.53 9.89 24.94
C ARG A 159 -28.06 9.75 24.53
N PRO A 160 -27.76 9.73 23.23
CA PRO A 160 -26.38 9.84 22.75
C PRO A 160 -25.72 11.11 23.29
N GLY A 161 -24.45 11.02 23.65
CA GLY A 161 -23.67 12.18 24.06
C GLY A 161 -23.38 13.11 22.88
N PRO A 162 -23.11 14.40 23.12
CA PRO A 162 -22.95 15.41 22.07
C PRO A 162 -21.77 15.12 21.13
N LEU A 163 -20.76 14.35 21.57
CA LEU A 163 -19.62 13.98 20.72
C LEU A 163 -19.87 12.71 19.91
N TYR A 164 -20.91 11.93 20.22
CA TYR A 164 -21.18 10.67 19.55
C TYR A 164 -21.38 10.80 18.03
N PRO A 165 -22.12 11.80 17.50
CA PRO A 165 -22.26 11.98 16.06
C PRO A 165 -20.93 12.28 15.35
N LEU A 166 -19.99 12.94 16.05
CA LEU A 166 -18.67 13.25 15.50
C LEU A 166 -17.79 12.01 15.36
N LEU A 167 -18.02 10.95 16.16
CA LEU A 167 -17.23 9.73 16.08
C LEU A 167 -17.36 9.02 14.72
N ALA A 168 -18.50 9.20 14.04
CA ALA A 168 -18.73 8.61 12.72
C ALA A 168 -18.06 9.39 11.56
N LEU A 169 -17.55 10.60 11.81
CA LEU A 169 -16.88 11.39 10.78
C LEU A 169 -15.49 10.84 10.49
N SER A 170 -15.07 10.91 9.22
CA SER A 170 -13.66 10.75 8.88
C SER A 170 -12.86 11.89 9.52
N LEU A 171 -11.64 11.59 9.97
CA LEU A 171 -10.78 12.60 10.58
C LEU A 171 -10.47 13.74 9.60
N ALA A 172 -10.31 13.41 8.31
CA ALA A 172 -10.16 14.40 7.23
C ALA A 172 -11.43 15.23 6.98
N GLY A 173 -12.60 14.70 7.35
CA GLY A 173 -13.90 15.37 7.24
C GLY A 173 -14.22 16.30 8.42
N VAL A 174 -13.40 16.34 9.46
CA VAL A 174 -13.56 17.29 10.57
C VAL A 174 -13.02 18.66 10.13
N ASN A 175 -13.92 19.57 9.75
CA ASN A 175 -13.61 20.91 9.28
C ASN A 175 -14.67 21.90 9.79
N GLU A 176 -14.50 23.18 9.45
CA GLU A 176 -15.40 24.25 9.93
C GLU A 176 -16.87 23.99 9.56
N ASP A 177 -17.14 23.53 8.34
CA ASP A 177 -18.49 23.26 7.86
C ASP A 177 -19.13 22.08 8.60
N SER A 178 -18.42 20.97 8.75
CA SER A 178 -18.94 19.79 9.45
C SER A 178 -19.16 20.05 10.94
N LEU A 179 -18.27 20.82 11.57
CA LEU A 179 -18.43 21.26 12.95
C LEU A 179 -19.59 22.25 13.12
N LYS A 180 -19.82 23.14 12.16
CA LYS A 180 -20.97 24.05 12.18
C LYS A 180 -22.28 23.30 12.08
N VAL A 181 -22.38 22.34 11.14
CA VAL A 181 -23.57 21.48 11.00
C VAL A 181 -23.84 20.70 12.27
N TRP A 182 -22.79 20.11 12.87
CA TRP A 182 -22.91 19.44 14.16
C TRP A 182 -23.43 20.39 15.25
N PHE A 183 -22.83 21.58 15.39
CA PHE A 183 -23.21 22.55 16.40
C PHE A 183 -24.67 22.99 16.25
N ASP A 184 -25.13 23.28 15.03
CA ASP A 184 -26.51 23.70 14.77
C ASP A 184 -27.52 22.59 15.13
N ASN A 185 -27.16 21.33 14.95
CA ASN A 185 -27.98 20.18 15.33
C ASN A 185 -27.99 19.95 16.85
N GLU A 186 -26.83 20.03 17.51
CA GLU A 186 -26.75 19.89 18.97
C GLU A 186 -27.43 21.05 19.69
N ALA A 187 -27.34 22.29 19.18
CA ALA A 187 -27.98 23.46 19.77
C ALA A 187 -29.52 23.35 19.80
N ARG A 188 -30.13 22.68 18.82
CA ARG A 188 -31.57 22.38 18.83
C ARG A 188 -31.93 21.36 19.91
N THR A 189 -31.04 20.40 20.16
CA THR A 189 -31.22 19.30 21.10
C THR A 189 -30.89 19.71 22.54
N GLY A 190 -30.02 20.70 22.71
CA GLY A 190 -29.48 21.21 23.97
C GLY A 190 -30.45 21.98 24.87
N LYS A 191 -31.63 22.39 24.37
CA LYS A 191 -32.69 23.04 25.21
C LYS A 191 -33.19 22.15 26.37
N HIS A 192 -32.88 20.86 26.34
CA HIS A 192 -33.26 19.87 27.36
C HIS A 192 -32.07 19.09 27.94
N GLN A 193 -30.84 19.61 27.80
CA GLN A 193 -29.61 18.96 28.28
C GLN A 193 -29.11 19.48 29.65
N ALA A 194 -29.87 20.36 30.31
CA ALA A 194 -29.61 20.79 31.70
C ALA A 194 -30.44 19.99 32.69
#